data_AF-A0A945UZJ6-F1
#
_entry.id   AF-A0A945UZJ6-F1
#
_cell.length_a   1.000
_cell.length_b   1.000
_cell.length_c   1.000
_cell.angle_alpha   90.00
_cell.angle_beta   90.00
_cell.angle_gamma   90.00
#
_symmetry.space_group_name_H-M   'P 1'
#
loop_
_entity.id
_entity.type
_entity.pdbx_description
1 polymer ?
#
loop_
_entity_poly.entity_id
_entity_poly.type
_entity_poly.pdbx_seq_one_letter_code
_entity_poly.pdbx_strand_id
1 'polypeptide(L)'
;MIEEKTNLEYRSTIPGVMHACGHDGHTATLLGIAETLTKNDHFDGVIHFIFQPAEEWGKGAQAMIDDGLMQKFPFEEIWGFHNMPGMPIGNFETRPGPIMSAEDNFEIQLIGIGGHASKPQVGKETMLPACSLIMALQTIVSRRIDPTDIAVVSVTELITDGSRNILPGLSRILGDARSFRNEVSLAIENEMTVVTAGIASTHGLDYSINYTREFIPLINNDKLAEHAIKVGQKVFGPERAKLANQPVTGSEDFARFLDHVPGCYVFFGNGENSAPLHNSSYDFNDDALEHGVNYFVNLVQSRFKP
;
A
#
# COMPACT_ATOMS: atom_id res chain seq x y z
N MET A 1 13.60 -3.08 -6.31
CA MET A 1 14.93 -3.76 -6.33
C MET A 1 15.96 -2.80 -5.76
N ILE A 2 16.61 -3.17 -4.66
CA ILE A 2 17.48 -2.31 -3.84
C ILE A 2 18.79 -3.08 -3.60
N GLU A 3 19.93 -2.41 -3.77
CA GLU A 3 21.23 -2.96 -3.39
C GLU A 3 21.40 -2.85 -1.87
N GLU A 4 21.62 -3.98 -1.20
CA GLU A 4 21.86 -4.02 0.24
C GLU A 4 23.22 -3.40 0.58
N LYS A 5 23.20 -2.43 1.50
CA LYS A 5 24.39 -1.73 2.00
C LYS A 5 24.64 -2.00 3.48
N THR A 6 24.01 -3.03 4.03
CA THR A 6 24.38 -3.54 5.34
C THR A 6 25.78 -4.18 5.24
N ASN A 7 26.51 -4.16 6.35
CA ASN A 7 27.77 -4.90 6.50
C ASN A 7 27.56 -6.14 7.38
N LEU A 8 26.35 -6.71 7.36
CA LEU A 8 25.97 -7.87 8.15
C LEU A 8 26.45 -9.16 7.48
N GLU A 9 26.72 -10.17 8.28
CA GLU A 9 27.22 -11.47 7.79
C GLU A 9 26.18 -12.23 6.96
N TYR A 10 24.90 -11.98 7.22
CA TYR A 10 23.75 -12.62 6.56
C TYR A 10 23.09 -11.74 5.48
N ARG A 11 23.77 -10.67 5.02
CA ARG A 11 23.28 -9.83 3.93
C ARG A 11 23.01 -10.64 2.66
N SER A 12 22.17 -10.10 1.79
CA SER A 12 21.86 -10.66 0.48
C SER A 12 23.11 -11.00 -0.32
N THR A 13 23.10 -12.17 -0.93
CA THR A 13 24.13 -12.64 -1.86
C THR A 13 23.73 -12.38 -3.32
N ILE A 14 22.54 -11.85 -3.56
CA ILE A 14 22.00 -11.56 -4.89
C ILE A 14 22.07 -10.04 -5.14
N PRO A 15 22.90 -9.59 -6.09
CA PRO A 15 23.01 -8.16 -6.41
C PRO A 15 21.66 -7.54 -6.78
N GLY A 16 21.38 -6.35 -6.24
CA GLY A 16 20.15 -5.58 -6.46
C GLY A 16 18.90 -6.12 -5.76
N VAL A 17 19.02 -7.16 -4.92
CA VAL A 17 17.91 -7.76 -4.18
C VAL A 17 18.18 -7.69 -2.69
N MET A 18 17.21 -7.24 -1.91
CA MET A 18 17.28 -7.09 -0.46
C MET A 18 15.87 -7.24 0.14
N HIS A 19 15.74 -7.88 1.31
CA HIS A 19 14.52 -7.86 2.10
C HIS A 19 14.38 -6.53 2.89
N ALA A 20 14.22 -5.43 2.15
CA ALA A 20 14.16 -4.08 2.72
C ALA A 20 12.80 -3.73 3.36
N CYS A 21 11.86 -4.67 3.40
CA CYS A 21 10.53 -4.51 4.02
C CYS A 21 10.28 -5.53 5.15
N GLY A 22 11.23 -6.43 5.45
CA GLY A 22 11.11 -7.39 6.54
C GLY A 22 10.28 -8.65 6.27
N HIS A 23 9.97 -8.94 5.00
CA HIS A 23 9.14 -10.09 4.61
C HIS A 23 9.80 -11.45 4.92
N ASP A 24 11.13 -11.48 5.03
CA ASP A 24 11.89 -12.59 5.59
C ASP A 24 11.57 -12.79 7.08
N GLY A 25 11.57 -11.72 7.88
CA GLY A 25 11.12 -11.74 9.27
C GLY A 25 9.65 -12.15 9.43
N HIS A 26 8.78 -11.71 8.51
CA HIS A 26 7.37 -12.14 8.52
C HIS A 26 7.24 -13.64 8.27
N THR A 27 7.97 -14.15 7.27
CA THR A 27 8.01 -15.57 6.93
C THR A 27 8.54 -16.39 8.10
N ALA A 28 9.64 -15.97 8.74
CA ALA A 28 10.21 -16.62 9.91
C ALA A 28 9.24 -16.63 11.10
N THR A 29 8.55 -15.52 11.35
CA THR A 29 7.52 -15.42 12.40
C THR A 29 6.37 -16.39 12.10
N LEU A 30 5.87 -16.44 10.87
CA LEU A 30 4.75 -17.32 10.49
C LEU A 30 5.11 -18.80 10.64
N LEU A 31 6.35 -19.18 10.30
CA LEU A 31 6.88 -20.52 10.55
C LEU A 31 6.97 -20.81 12.06
N GLY A 32 7.42 -19.86 12.87
CA GLY A 32 7.47 -19.99 14.33
C GLY A 32 6.09 -20.15 14.97
N ILE A 33 5.07 -19.45 14.45
CA ILE A 33 3.67 -19.64 14.86
C ILE A 33 3.22 -21.06 14.54
N ALA A 34 3.44 -21.52 13.30
CA ALA A 34 3.05 -22.86 12.88
C ALA A 34 3.73 -23.94 13.75
N GLU A 35 5.04 -23.84 13.96
CA GLU A 35 5.77 -24.76 14.82
C GLU A 35 5.21 -24.76 16.26
N THR A 36 4.95 -23.58 16.83
CA THR A 36 4.47 -23.47 18.21
C THR A 36 3.06 -24.06 18.40
N LEU A 37 2.17 -23.84 17.43
CA LEU A 37 0.80 -24.36 17.48
C LEU A 37 0.76 -25.88 17.30
N THR A 38 1.60 -26.45 16.43
CA THR A 38 1.69 -27.93 16.26
C THR A 38 2.22 -28.67 17.48
N LYS A 39 2.85 -27.96 18.43
CA LYS A 39 3.30 -28.53 19.71
C LYS A 39 2.28 -28.33 20.84
N ASN A 40 1.30 -27.44 20.65
CA ASN A 40 0.34 -27.00 21.66
C ASN A 40 -1.10 -27.13 21.13
N ASP A 41 -1.54 -28.38 20.95
CA ASP A 41 -2.81 -28.77 20.29
C ASP A 41 -4.06 -28.53 21.17
N HIS A 42 -4.26 -27.31 21.66
CA HIS A 42 -5.41 -26.98 22.53
C HIS A 42 -6.41 -26.04 21.86
N PHE A 43 -6.86 -26.38 20.65
CA PHE A 43 -7.96 -25.70 19.99
C PHE A 43 -8.76 -26.63 19.07
N ASP A 44 -10.07 -26.43 18.98
CA ASP A 44 -10.95 -27.07 18.01
C ASP A 44 -11.16 -26.15 16.80
N GLY A 45 -10.46 -26.41 15.70
CA GLY A 45 -10.52 -25.60 14.49
C GLY A 45 -9.46 -25.94 13.44
N VAL A 46 -9.45 -25.17 12.36
CA VAL A 46 -8.46 -25.28 11.27
C VAL A 46 -7.77 -23.94 11.08
N ILE A 47 -6.45 -23.97 10.92
CA ILE A 47 -5.62 -22.80 10.67
C ILE A 47 -4.90 -23.00 9.34
N HIS A 48 -5.04 -22.04 8.44
CA HIS A 48 -4.31 -21.99 7.18
C HIS A 48 -3.19 -20.96 7.28
N PHE A 49 -1.95 -21.40 7.06
CA PHE A 49 -0.79 -20.51 6.97
C PHE A 49 -0.58 -20.11 5.52
N ILE A 50 -0.76 -18.83 5.21
CA ILE A 50 -0.70 -18.29 3.84
C ILE A 50 0.66 -17.60 3.65
N PHE A 51 1.53 -18.22 2.85
CA PHE A 51 2.82 -17.63 2.44
C PHE A 51 2.64 -16.93 1.10
N GLN A 52 2.28 -15.66 1.15
CA GLN A 52 1.94 -14.87 -0.01
C GLN A 52 3.18 -14.37 -0.77
N PRO A 53 3.27 -14.57 -2.11
CA PRO A 53 4.33 -13.98 -2.92
C PRO A 53 3.96 -12.55 -3.39
N ALA A 54 4.91 -11.79 -3.91
CA ALA A 54 4.67 -10.60 -4.75
C ALA A 54 3.78 -9.47 -4.16
N GLU A 55 3.79 -9.30 -2.83
CA GLU A 55 3.14 -8.19 -2.12
C GLU A 55 3.62 -6.83 -2.65
N GLU A 56 4.94 -6.64 -2.80
CA GLU A 56 5.58 -5.37 -3.21
C GLU A 56 5.09 -4.80 -4.56
N TRP A 57 4.44 -5.63 -5.38
CA TRP A 57 3.86 -5.24 -6.68
C TRP A 57 2.34 -5.12 -6.65
N GLY A 58 1.71 -5.42 -5.51
CA GLY A 58 0.28 -5.45 -5.31
C GLY A 58 -0.45 -6.59 -6.03
N LYS A 59 0.26 -7.68 -6.37
CA LYS A 59 -0.28 -8.76 -7.22
C LYS A 59 -0.41 -10.10 -6.51
N GLY A 60 0.18 -10.25 -5.34
CA GLY A 60 0.27 -11.50 -4.61
C GLY A 60 -1.08 -12.08 -4.23
N ALA A 61 -1.85 -11.30 -3.47
CA ALA A 61 -3.09 -11.77 -2.87
C ALA A 61 -4.10 -12.12 -3.96
N GLN A 62 -4.24 -11.23 -4.96
CA GLN A 62 -5.16 -11.45 -6.07
C GLN A 62 -4.78 -12.70 -6.88
N ALA A 63 -3.50 -12.92 -7.17
CA ALA A 63 -3.07 -14.11 -7.89
C ALA A 63 -3.39 -15.41 -7.13
N MET A 64 -3.25 -15.42 -5.79
CA MET A 64 -3.65 -16.58 -4.98
C MET A 64 -5.17 -16.79 -4.98
N ILE A 65 -5.95 -15.70 -4.87
CA ILE A 65 -7.41 -15.74 -4.95
C ILE A 65 -7.86 -16.29 -6.31
N ASP A 66 -7.26 -15.81 -7.40
CA ASP A 66 -7.57 -16.23 -8.77
C ASP A 66 -7.19 -17.69 -9.02
N ASP A 67 -6.12 -18.20 -8.38
CA ASP A 67 -5.79 -19.64 -8.38
C ASP A 67 -6.69 -20.46 -7.43
N GLY A 68 -7.71 -19.84 -6.85
CA GLY A 68 -8.75 -20.53 -6.10
C GLY A 68 -8.42 -20.82 -4.64
N LEU A 69 -7.55 -20.01 -4.02
CA LEU A 69 -7.18 -20.14 -2.59
C LEU A 69 -8.41 -20.31 -1.70
N MET A 70 -9.43 -19.46 -1.88
CA MET A 70 -10.62 -19.43 -1.04
C MET A 70 -11.49 -20.70 -1.17
N GLN A 71 -11.47 -21.34 -2.34
CA GLN A 71 -12.23 -22.57 -2.60
C GLN A 71 -11.45 -23.81 -2.16
N LYS A 72 -10.13 -23.83 -2.38
CA LYS A 72 -9.25 -24.94 -1.99
C LYS A 72 -9.06 -25.01 -0.47
N PHE A 73 -9.01 -23.86 0.21
CA PHE A 73 -8.75 -23.73 1.64
C PHE A 73 -9.71 -22.70 2.25
N PRO A 74 -10.97 -23.08 2.53
CA PRO A 74 -11.95 -22.14 3.05
C PRO A 74 -11.61 -21.71 4.49
N PHE A 75 -11.63 -20.40 4.74
CA PHE A 75 -11.49 -19.79 6.07
C PHE A 75 -12.53 -18.68 6.27
N GLU A 76 -12.87 -18.39 7.52
CA GLU A 76 -13.90 -17.41 7.90
C GLU A 76 -13.32 -16.04 8.28
N GLU A 77 -12.05 -16.01 8.67
CA GLU A 77 -11.34 -14.81 9.10
C GLU A 77 -9.90 -14.86 8.61
N ILE A 78 -9.31 -13.69 8.35
CA ILE A 78 -7.90 -13.57 7.99
C ILE A 78 -7.18 -12.55 8.86
N TRP A 79 -5.94 -12.87 9.23
CA TRP A 79 -5.12 -12.06 10.12
C TRP A 79 -3.74 -11.87 9.52
N GLY A 80 -3.31 -10.62 9.41
CA GLY A 80 -2.02 -10.24 8.85
C GLY A 80 -1.26 -9.30 9.78
N PHE A 81 0.02 -9.13 9.55
CA PHE A 81 0.82 -8.18 10.30
C PHE A 81 1.99 -7.64 9.49
N HIS A 82 2.49 -6.47 9.92
CA HIS A 82 3.77 -5.93 9.45
C HIS A 82 4.60 -5.45 10.65
N ASN A 83 5.92 -5.40 10.48
CA ASN A 83 6.78 -4.69 11.41
C ASN A 83 6.84 -3.19 11.09
N MET A 84 7.03 -2.33 12.09
CA MET A 84 6.97 -0.88 11.94
C MET A 84 8.27 -0.25 12.45
N PRO A 85 9.19 0.17 11.56
CA PRO A 85 10.34 0.99 11.92
C PRO A 85 9.91 2.28 12.61
N GLY A 86 10.65 2.68 13.66
CA GLY A 86 10.30 3.83 14.50
C GLY A 86 9.37 3.48 15.67
N MET A 87 8.69 2.33 15.65
CA MET A 87 7.93 1.83 16.79
C MET A 87 8.80 0.89 17.65
N PRO A 88 8.90 1.07 18.98
CA PRO A 88 9.79 0.25 19.80
C PRO A 88 9.38 -1.23 19.83
N ILE A 89 10.36 -2.13 19.91
CA ILE A 89 10.14 -3.58 20.04
C ILE A 89 9.20 -3.88 21.22
N GLY A 90 8.30 -4.84 21.01
CA GLY A 90 7.28 -5.21 22.00
C GLY A 90 6.11 -4.21 22.13
N ASN A 91 5.99 -3.26 21.19
CA ASN A 91 4.80 -2.45 21.01
C ASN A 91 3.95 -3.00 19.86
N PHE A 92 2.66 -2.69 19.93
CA PHE A 92 1.62 -3.20 19.08
C PHE A 92 0.63 -2.09 18.75
N GLU A 93 0.29 -1.96 17.47
CA GLU A 93 -0.75 -1.04 17.03
C GLU A 93 -1.69 -1.69 16.01
N THR A 94 -2.97 -1.35 16.09
CA THR A 94 -3.96 -1.61 15.04
C THR A 94 -5.10 -0.61 15.19
N ARG A 95 -6.09 -0.61 14.30
CA ARG A 95 -7.29 0.22 14.41
C ARG A 95 -8.47 -0.40 13.68
N PRO A 96 -9.71 -0.13 14.13
CA PRO A 96 -10.91 -0.41 13.34
C PRO A 96 -10.96 0.47 12.09
N GLY A 97 -11.63 -0.02 11.05
CA GLY A 97 -11.76 0.68 9.78
C GLY A 97 -10.43 0.83 9.02
N PRO A 98 -10.28 1.89 8.21
CA PRO A 98 -9.08 2.09 7.39
C PRO A 98 -7.80 2.15 8.22
N ILE A 99 -6.80 1.38 7.82
CA ILE A 99 -5.48 1.30 8.46
C ILE A 99 -4.32 1.51 7.49
N MET A 100 -4.45 1.15 6.21
CA MET A 100 -3.46 1.46 5.17
C MET A 100 -4.13 2.02 3.91
N SER A 101 -3.38 2.77 3.12
CA SER A 101 -3.89 3.51 1.96
C SER A 101 -4.00 2.63 0.71
N ALA A 102 -4.96 2.97 -0.16
CA ALA A 102 -4.93 2.61 -1.57
C ALA A 102 -3.80 3.33 -2.31
N GLU A 103 -3.43 2.75 -3.45
CA GLU A 103 -2.54 3.33 -4.44
C GLU A 103 -3.15 3.17 -5.83
N ASP A 104 -3.33 4.30 -6.49
CA ASP A 104 -3.66 4.34 -7.90
C ASP A 104 -2.55 5.06 -8.67
N ASN A 105 -2.17 4.52 -9.83
CA ASN A 105 -1.26 5.17 -10.75
C ASN A 105 -2.01 5.73 -11.94
N PHE A 106 -1.60 6.91 -12.42
CA PHE A 106 -2.19 7.52 -13.60
C PHE A 106 -1.14 7.96 -14.61
N GLU A 107 -1.48 7.81 -15.89
CA GLU A 107 -0.80 8.42 -17.02
C GLU A 107 -1.82 9.13 -17.90
N ILE A 108 -1.67 10.44 -18.03
CA ILE A 108 -2.46 11.28 -18.91
C ILE A 108 -1.59 11.67 -20.10
N GLN A 109 -2.09 11.47 -21.31
CA GLN A 109 -1.46 11.98 -22.54
C GLN A 109 -2.30 13.11 -23.11
N LEU A 110 -1.66 14.23 -23.44
CA LEU A 110 -2.23 15.30 -24.25
C LEU A 110 -1.61 15.23 -25.64
N ILE A 111 -2.45 15.20 -26.67
CA ILE A 111 -2.06 14.95 -28.06
C ILE A 111 -2.51 16.12 -28.91
N GLY A 112 -1.55 16.74 -29.59
CA GLY A 112 -1.76 17.89 -30.45
C GLY A 112 -0.83 17.87 -31.65
N ILE A 113 -0.42 19.06 -32.08
CA ILE A 113 0.47 19.23 -33.22
C ILE A 113 1.60 20.17 -32.80
N GLY A 114 2.80 19.61 -32.68
CA GLY A 114 4.01 20.37 -32.40
C GLY A 114 4.38 21.32 -33.54
N GLY A 115 5.48 22.06 -33.36
CA GLY A 115 5.90 23.01 -34.39
C GLY A 115 7.11 23.85 -34.02
N HIS A 116 7.49 24.77 -34.90
CA HIS A 116 8.60 25.68 -34.62
C HIS A 116 8.21 26.71 -33.54
N ALA A 117 9.05 26.89 -32.52
CA ALA A 117 8.76 27.76 -31.38
C ALA A 117 8.47 29.24 -31.74
N SER A 118 8.97 29.72 -32.88
CA SER A 118 8.68 31.08 -33.36
C SER A 118 7.33 31.22 -34.11
N LYS A 119 6.59 30.13 -34.30
CA LYS A 119 5.27 30.12 -34.98
C LYS A 119 4.23 29.32 -34.18
N PRO A 120 3.98 29.67 -32.91
CA PRO A 120 3.09 28.90 -32.04
C PRO A 120 1.65 28.78 -32.57
N GLN A 121 1.18 29.76 -33.34
CA GLN A 121 -0.17 29.78 -33.92
C GLN A 121 -0.44 28.74 -35.02
N VAL A 122 0.61 28.07 -35.53
CA VAL A 122 0.48 27.09 -36.62
C VAL A 122 0.11 25.69 -36.11
N GLY A 123 0.49 25.37 -34.87
CA GLY A 123 0.23 24.09 -34.24
C GLY A 123 -0.79 24.20 -33.11
N LYS A 124 -0.90 23.11 -32.34
CA LYS A 124 -1.61 23.01 -31.08
C LYS A 124 -0.68 22.29 -30.11
N GLU A 125 0.25 23.06 -29.56
CA GLU A 125 1.29 22.52 -28.69
C GLU A 125 0.73 22.05 -27.34
N THR A 126 1.44 21.13 -26.68
CA THR A 126 0.94 20.45 -25.47
C THR A 126 1.66 20.84 -24.19
N MET A 127 2.70 21.68 -24.23
CA MET A 127 3.45 22.11 -23.04
C MET A 127 2.62 23.03 -22.15
N LEU A 128 2.07 24.13 -22.67
CA LEU A 128 1.27 25.03 -21.82
C LEU A 128 -0.01 24.36 -21.30
N PRO A 129 -0.76 23.59 -22.12
CA PRO A 129 -1.92 22.84 -21.63
C PRO A 129 -1.56 21.80 -20.57
N ALA A 130 -0.41 21.12 -20.69
CA ALA A 130 0.05 20.18 -19.66
C ALA A 130 0.33 20.90 -18.34
N CYS A 131 1.02 22.04 -18.34
CA CYS A 131 1.22 22.85 -17.14
C CYS A 131 -0.12 23.29 -16.52
N SER A 132 -1.09 23.71 -17.34
CA SER A 132 -2.42 24.08 -16.86
C SER A 132 -3.16 22.89 -16.24
N LEU A 133 -3.03 21.71 -16.85
CA LEU A 133 -3.64 20.48 -16.34
C LEU A 133 -3.04 20.12 -14.97
N ILE A 134 -1.72 20.15 -14.82
CA ILE A 134 -1.05 19.85 -13.54
C ILE A 134 -1.58 20.74 -12.41
N MET A 135 -1.74 22.05 -12.67
CA MET A 135 -2.32 22.98 -11.70
C MET A 135 -3.81 22.67 -11.43
N ALA A 136 -4.58 22.33 -12.45
CA ALA A 136 -6.00 22.01 -12.31
C ALA A 136 -6.24 20.69 -11.56
N LEU A 137 -5.37 19.68 -11.71
CA LEU A 137 -5.46 18.42 -10.96
C LEU A 137 -5.43 18.65 -9.44
N GLN A 138 -4.74 19.69 -8.96
CA GLN A 138 -4.70 20.03 -7.53
C GLN A 138 -6.07 20.46 -6.97
N THR A 139 -7.02 20.80 -7.86
CA THR A 139 -8.40 21.11 -7.46
C THR A 139 -9.22 19.89 -7.07
N ILE A 140 -8.78 18.67 -7.45
CA ILE A 140 -9.43 17.42 -7.06
C ILE A 140 -9.44 17.32 -5.54
N VAL A 141 -8.27 17.26 -4.91
CA VAL A 141 -8.16 17.19 -3.45
C VAL A 141 -8.70 18.46 -2.80
N SER A 142 -8.33 19.64 -3.31
CA SER A 142 -8.67 20.86 -2.59
C SER A 142 -10.15 21.23 -2.68
N ARG A 143 -10.87 20.91 -3.76
CA ARG A 143 -12.25 21.40 -4.02
C ARG A 143 -13.28 20.31 -4.34
N ARG A 144 -12.88 19.06 -4.62
CA ARG A 144 -13.81 17.98 -5.03
C ARG A 144 -13.96 16.89 -3.99
N ILE A 145 -12.90 16.57 -3.26
CA ILE A 145 -12.94 15.59 -2.17
C ILE A 145 -13.49 16.25 -0.90
N ASP A 146 -14.25 15.48 -0.11
CA ASP A 146 -14.75 15.93 1.19
C ASP A 146 -13.56 16.32 2.08
N PRO A 147 -13.57 17.49 2.75
CA PRO A 147 -12.46 17.92 3.60
C PRO A 147 -12.20 17.00 4.81
N THR A 148 -13.12 16.06 5.11
CA THR A 148 -12.94 15.02 6.14
C THR A 148 -12.30 13.74 5.62
N ASP A 149 -12.19 13.58 4.30
CA ASP A 149 -11.53 12.46 3.65
C ASP A 149 -10.05 12.74 3.39
N ILE A 150 -9.22 11.70 3.52
CA ILE A 150 -7.80 11.76 3.19
C ILE A 150 -7.62 11.36 1.73
N ALA A 151 -7.07 12.26 0.93
CA ALA A 151 -6.74 12.05 -0.47
C ALA A 151 -5.43 12.73 -0.84
N VAL A 152 -4.67 12.10 -1.73
CA VAL A 152 -3.46 12.65 -2.34
C VAL A 152 -3.56 12.48 -3.85
N VAL A 153 -3.18 13.52 -4.60
CA VAL A 153 -2.97 13.45 -6.05
C VAL A 153 -1.65 14.13 -6.34
N SER A 154 -0.65 13.34 -6.70
CA SER A 154 0.73 13.79 -6.93
C SER A 154 1.08 13.59 -8.39
N VAL A 155 1.34 14.68 -9.11
CA VAL A 155 1.99 14.59 -10.42
C VAL A 155 3.49 14.41 -10.17
N THR A 156 4.05 13.31 -10.65
CA THR A 156 5.45 12.93 -10.41
C THR A 156 6.33 13.18 -11.62
N GLU A 157 5.76 13.13 -12.84
CA GLU A 157 6.52 13.34 -14.07
C GLU A 157 5.73 14.16 -15.11
N LEU A 158 6.49 14.96 -15.87
CA LEU A 158 6.03 15.60 -17.10
C LEU A 158 7.07 15.35 -18.19
N ILE A 159 6.71 14.55 -19.18
CA ILE A 159 7.57 14.18 -20.30
C ILE A 159 6.97 14.75 -21.58
N THR A 160 7.78 15.34 -22.45
CA THR A 160 7.32 15.90 -23.73
C THR A 160 8.25 15.51 -24.87
N ASP A 161 7.75 15.57 -26.11
CA ASP A 161 8.54 15.34 -27.33
C ASP A 161 9.16 16.63 -27.92
N GLY A 162 9.11 17.73 -27.15
CA GLY A 162 9.64 19.03 -27.55
C GLY A 162 11.16 19.15 -27.42
N SER A 163 11.70 20.28 -27.88
CA SER A 163 13.12 20.62 -27.74
C SER A 163 13.33 22.13 -27.75
N ARG A 164 14.59 22.60 -27.76
CA ARG A 164 14.96 24.02 -27.61
C ARG A 164 14.18 24.99 -28.50
N ASN A 165 13.88 24.61 -29.74
CA ASN A 165 13.12 25.42 -30.71
C ASN A 165 11.93 24.66 -31.31
N ILE A 166 11.51 23.58 -30.66
CA ILE A 166 10.42 22.69 -31.11
C ILE A 166 9.38 22.62 -30.00
N LEU A 167 8.17 23.11 -30.28
CA LEU A 167 7.01 22.96 -29.43
C LEU A 167 6.52 21.51 -29.49
N PRO A 168 6.24 20.87 -28.35
CA PRO A 168 5.80 19.49 -28.32
C PRO A 168 4.41 19.31 -28.91
N GLY A 169 4.20 18.19 -29.58
CA GLY A 169 2.88 17.70 -29.98
C GLY A 169 2.34 16.64 -29.02
N LEU A 170 3.17 16.11 -28.14
CA LEU A 170 2.80 15.12 -27.14
C LEU A 170 3.36 15.52 -25.77
N SER A 171 2.50 15.51 -24.76
CA SER A 171 2.89 15.58 -23.35
C SER A 171 2.31 14.38 -22.60
N ARG A 172 3.13 13.73 -21.78
CA ARG A 172 2.75 12.65 -20.87
C ARG A 172 2.92 13.13 -19.44
N ILE A 173 1.86 13.05 -18.65
CA ILE A 173 1.80 13.44 -17.24
C ILE A 173 1.56 12.16 -16.45
N LEU A 174 2.50 11.79 -15.59
CA LEU A 174 2.38 10.61 -14.74
C LEU A 174 2.24 11.04 -13.29
N GLY A 175 1.62 10.18 -12.51
CA GLY A 175 1.49 10.43 -11.09
C GLY A 175 0.87 9.28 -10.31
N ASP A 176 0.72 9.57 -9.03
CA ASP A 176 0.26 8.67 -7.98
C ASP A 176 -0.90 9.33 -7.23
N ALA A 177 -1.90 8.54 -6.86
CA ALA A 177 -2.98 8.96 -5.99
C ALA A 177 -3.15 7.98 -4.81
N ARG A 178 -3.42 8.55 -3.63
CA ARG A 178 -3.63 7.80 -2.39
C ARG A 178 -4.97 8.15 -1.78
N SER A 179 -5.63 7.16 -1.18
CA SER A 179 -6.87 7.35 -0.42
C SER A 179 -7.05 6.24 0.61
N PHE A 180 -7.95 6.42 1.58
CA PHE A 180 -8.24 5.41 2.60
C PHE A 180 -9.65 4.80 2.45
N ARG A 181 -10.33 5.11 1.35
CA ARG A 181 -11.72 4.73 1.07
C ARG A 181 -11.88 4.50 -0.43
N ASN A 182 -12.59 3.44 -0.81
CA ASN A 182 -12.79 3.05 -2.21
C ASN A 182 -13.52 4.13 -3.01
N GLU A 183 -14.53 4.76 -2.40
CA GLU A 183 -15.29 5.86 -2.96
C GLU A 183 -14.44 7.12 -3.22
N VAL A 184 -13.39 7.35 -2.44
CA VAL A 184 -12.47 8.48 -2.63
C VAL A 184 -11.54 8.20 -3.81
N SER A 185 -10.98 7.00 -3.92
CA SER A 185 -10.21 6.57 -5.10
C SER A 185 -11.03 6.72 -6.39
N LEU A 186 -12.27 6.25 -6.39
CA LEU A 186 -13.18 6.41 -7.54
C LEU A 186 -13.51 7.87 -7.85
N ALA A 187 -13.67 8.72 -6.83
CA ALA A 187 -13.91 10.14 -7.02
C ALA A 187 -12.69 10.83 -7.66
N ILE A 188 -11.47 10.47 -7.25
CA ILE A 188 -10.22 10.99 -7.84
C ILE A 188 -10.15 10.65 -9.34
N GLU A 189 -10.36 9.39 -9.71
CA GLU A 189 -10.34 8.92 -11.10
C GLU A 189 -11.36 9.67 -11.98
N ASN A 190 -12.59 9.82 -11.47
CA ASN A 190 -13.67 10.51 -12.16
C ASN A 190 -13.35 12.01 -12.36
N GLU A 191 -12.93 12.69 -11.31
CA GLU A 191 -12.61 14.12 -11.39
C GLU A 191 -11.36 14.38 -12.24
N MET A 192 -10.37 13.50 -12.20
CA MET A 192 -9.21 13.54 -13.09
C MET A 192 -9.62 13.48 -14.55
N THR A 193 -10.58 12.59 -14.87
CA THR A 193 -11.15 12.47 -16.21
C THR A 193 -11.85 13.76 -16.65
N VAL A 194 -12.69 14.33 -15.78
CA VAL A 194 -13.42 15.59 -16.07
C VAL A 194 -12.46 16.76 -16.28
N VAL A 195 -11.48 16.94 -15.39
CA VAL A 195 -10.50 18.03 -15.45
C VAL A 195 -9.65 17.92 -16.72
N THR A 196 -9.18 16.71 -17.03
CA THR A 196 -8.38 16.45 -18.24
C THR A 196 -9.16 16.77 -19.50
N ALA A 197 -10.40 16.29 -19.60
CA ALA A 197 -11.28 16.56 -20.73
C ALA A 197 -11.52 18.05 -20.93
N GLY A 198 -11.76 18.80 -19.84
CA GLY A 198 -11.97 20.23 -19.88
C GLY A 198 -10.75 21.01 -20.38
N ILE A 199 -9.55 20.66 -19.91
CA ILE A 199 -8.30 21.28 -20.38
C ILE A 199 -8.03 20.93 -21.85
N ALA A 200 -8.14 19.66 -22.22
CA ALA A 200 -7.94 19.22 -23.60
C ALA A 200 -8.90 19.95 -24.56
N SER A 201 -10.19 20.02 -24.22
CA SER A 201 -11.19 20.74 -25.01
C SER A 201 -10.90 22.23 -25.13
N THR A 202 -10.45 22.89 -24.05
CA THR A 202 -10.13 24.33 -24.05
C THR A 202 -9.00 24.66 -25.03
N HIS A 203 -8.04 23.75 -25.17
CA HIS A 203 -6.89 23.91 -26.06
C HIS A 203 -7.05 23.20 -27.41
N GLY A 204 -8.20 22.54 -27.64
CA GLY A 204 -8.49 21.81 -28.88
C GLY A 204 -7.57 20.62 -29.13
N LEU A 205 -7.17 19.93 -28.07
CA LEU A 205 -6.31 18.75 -28.05
C LEU A 205 -7.12 17.46 -27.91
N ASP A 206 -6.55 16.36 -28.39
CA ASP A 206 -6.97 15.02 -28.03
C ASP A 206 -6.28 14.59 -26.72
N TYR A 207 -6.82 13.59 -26.03
CA TYR A 207 -6.21 13.06 -24.82
C TYR A 207 -6.53 11.58 -24.59
N SER A 208 -5.69 10.92 -23.79
CA SER A 208 -5.97 9.60 -23.23
C SER A 208 -5.59 9.56 -21.75
N ILE A 209 -6.28 8.73 -20.98
CA ILE A 209 -5.99 8.50 -19.57
C ILE A 209 -5.86 7.00 -19.38
N ASN A 210 -4.73 6.57 -18.81
CA ASN A 210 -4.58 5.27 -18.21
C ASN A 210 -4.58 5.46 -16.69
N TYR A 211 -5.46 4.76 -15.99
CA TYR A 211 -5.58 4.81 -14.54
C TYR A 211 -5.63 3.38 -14.02
N THR A 212 -4.70 3.00 -13.16
CA THR A 212 -4.58 1.64 -12.64
C THR A 212 -4.65 1.64 -11.13
N ARG A 213 -5.42 0.68 -10.59
CA ARG A 213 -5.62 0.50 -9.15
C ARG A 213 -4.70 -0.58 -8.64
N GLU A 214 -3.51 -0.19 -8.22
CA GLU A 214 -2.48 -1.13 -7.79
C GLU A 214 -2.85 -1.74 -6.44
N PHE A 215 -3.18 -0.89 -5.46
CA PHE A 215 -3.59 -1.30 -4.13
C PHE A 215 -4.95 -0.69 -3.77
N ILE A 216 -5.80 -1.46 -3.09
CA ILE A 216 -7.04 -0.95 -2.49
C ILE A 216 -6.80 -0.59 -1.02
N PRO A 217 -7.65 0.24 -0.38
CA PRO A 217 -7.47 0.59 1.01
C PRO A 217 -7.57 -0.65 1.89
N LEU A 218 -6.64 -0.81 2.82
CA LEU A 218 -6.73 -1.87 3.82
C LEU A 218 -7.66 -1.42 4.94
N ILE A 219 -8.80 -2.10 5.08
CA ILE A 219 -9.85 -1.78 6.03
C ILE A 219 -10.05 -2.94 6.98
N ASN A 220 -9.64 -2.77 8.23
CA ASN A 220 -9.87 -3.77 9.26
C ASN A 220 -11.35 -3.86 9.62
N ASN A 221 -11.81 -5.08 9.91
CA ASN A 221 -13.11 -5.28 10.52
C ASN A 221 -13.11 -4.73 11.95
N ASP A 222 -14.09 -3.89 12.29
CA ASP A 222 -14.15 -3.21 13.59
C ASP A 222 -14.10 -4.16 14.78
N LYS A 223 -14.87 -5.25 14.75
CA LYS A 223 -14.95 -6.22 15.85
C LYS A 223 -13.66 -7.02 15.98
N LEU A 224 -13.01 -7.35 14.86
CA LEU A 224 -11.75 -8.08 14.85
C LEU A 224 -10.59 -7.20 15.30
N ALA A 225 -10.60 -5.91 14.94
CA ALA A 225 -9.63 -4.93 15.45
C ALA A 225 -9.77 -4.71 16.96
N GLU A 226 -11.00 -4.61 17.48
CA GLU A 226 -11.23 -4.54 18.92
C GLU A 226 -10.73 -5.81 19.64
N HIS A 227 -10.92 -6.98 19.03
CA HIS A 227 -10.41 -8.25 19.57
C HIS A 227 -8.89 -8.31 19.51
N ALA A 228 -8.28 -7.90 18.40
CA ALA A 228 -6.85 -7.81 18.22
C ALA A 228 -6.18 -6.96 19.31
N ILE A 229 -6.79 -5.81 19.65
CA ILE A 229 -6.33 -4.96 20.75
C ILE A 229 -6.40 -5.69 22.08
N LYS A 230 -7.50 -6.38 22.40
CA LYS A 230 -7.64 -7.12 23.67
C LYS A 230 -6.56 -8.20 23.81
N VAL A 231 -6.30 -8.96 22.73
CA VAL A 231 -5.21 -9.95 22.70
C VAL A 231 -3.86 -9.26 22.85
N GLY A 232 -3.64 -8.15 22.14
CA GLY A 232 -2.42 -7.35 22.25
C GLY A 232 -2.19 -6.86 23.67
N GLN A 233 -3.21 -6.34 24.35
CA GLN A 233 -3.12 -5.87 25.73
C GLN A 233 -2.82 -7.01 26.71
N LYS A 234 -3.30 -8.23 26.46
CA LYS A 234 -2.95 -9.41 27.26
C LYS A 234 -1.48 -9.79 27.10
N VAL A 235 -0.95 -9.74 25.87
CA VAL A 235 0.42 -10.20 25.54
C VAL A 235 1.47 -9.13 25.84
N PHE A 236 1.23 -7.89 25.41
CA PHE A 236 2.17 -6.77 25.51
C PHE A 236 1.90 -5.89 26.73
N GLY A 237 0.71 -5.94 27.32
CA GLY A 237 0.27 -5.01 28.35
C GLY A 237 -0.41 -3.77 27.76
N PRO A 238 -1.32 -3.13 28.52
CA PRO A 238 -2.17 -2.04 28.03
C PRO A 238 -1.39 -0.79 27.59
N GLU A 239 -0.20 -0.57 28.14
CA GLU A 239 0.63 0.59 27.78
C GLU A 239 1.35 0.43 26.42
N ARG A 240 1.50 -0.80 25.95
CA ARG A 240 2.27 -1.13 24.73
C ARG A 240 1.39 -1.60 23.56
N ALA A 241 0.14 -2.00 23.83
CA ALA A 241 -0.83 -2.36 22.80
C ALA A 241 -1.92 -1.29 22.69
N LYS A 242 -1.83 -0.46 21.64
CA LYS A 242 -2.64 0.75 21.48
C LYS A 242 -3.38 0.78 20.14
N LEU A 243 -4.43 1.59 20.10
CA LEU A 243 -5.05 1.94 18.83
C LEU A 243 -4.14 2.92 18.09
N ALA A 244 -3.90 2.67 16.81
CA ALA A 244 -3.18 3.58 15.93
C ALA A 244 -4.00 4.88 15.77
N ASN A 245 -3.40 6.01 16.15
CA ASN A 245 -4.09 7.31 16.10
C ASN A 245 -4.45 7.73 14.66
N GLN A 246 -3.56 7.41 13.71
CA GLN A 246 -3.72 7.68 12.29
C GLN A 246 -3.47 6.39 11.49
N PRO A 247 -4.07 6.25 10.31
CA PRO A 247 -3.71 5.15 9.42
C PRO A 247 -2.33 5.40 8.79
N VAL A 248 -1.70 4.34 8.29
CA VAL A 248 -0.38 4.38 7.65
C VAL A 248 -0.55 4.68 6.17
N THR A 249 0.26 5.59 5.62
CA THR A 249 0.17 6.02 4.21
C THR A 249 0.83 5.05 3.22
N GLY A 250 1.39 3.94 3.71
CA GLY A 250 1.78 2.81 2.86
C GLY A 250 0.56 2.07 2.32
N SER A 251 0.80 1.13 1.42
CA SER A 251 -0.19 0.26 0.80
C SER A 251 0.19 -1.19 1.01
N GLU A 252 -0.79 -2.10 0.97
CA GLU A 252 -0.61 -3.51 1.30
C GLU A 252 -1.71 -4.33 0.61
N ASP A 253 -1.33 -5.35 -0.16
CA ASP A 253 -2.27 -6.12 -0.97
C ASP A 253 -3.00 -7.22 -0.19
N PHE A 254 -2.65 -7.47 1.08
CA PHE A 254 -3.49 -8.19 2.03
C PHE A 254 -4.95 -7.66 2.04
N ALA A 255 -5.13 -6.37 1.74
CA ALA A 255 -6.44 -5.76 1.57
C ALA A 255 -7.35 -6.53 0.61
N ARG A 256 -6.81 -7.21 -0.41
CA ARG A 256 -7.59 -8.05 -1.34
C ARG A 256 -8.27 -9.23 -0.65
N PHE A 257 -7.67 -9.81 0.38
CA PHE A 257 -8.34 -10.87 1.14
C PHE A 257 -9.53 -10.33 1.94
N LEU A 258 -9.48 -9.06 2.36
CA LEU A 258 -10.51 -8.41 3.16
C LEU A 258 -11.79 -8.11 2.37
N ASP A 259 -11.73 -8.11 1.03
CA ASP A 259 -12.92 -8.06 0.17
C ASP A 259 -13.73 -9.37 0.23
N HIS A 260 -13.13 -10.48 0.69
CA HIS A 260 -13.76 -11.80 0.71
C HIS A 260 -14.17 -12.25 2.11
N VAL A 261 -13.37 -11.97 3.12
CA VAL A 261 -13.64 -12.37 4.52
C VAL A 261 -13.27 -11.23 5.48
N PRO A 262 -13.94 -11.11 6.65
CA PRO A 262 -13.52 -10.16 7.66
C PRO A 262 -12.11 -10.50 8.16
N GLY A 263 -11.30 -9.48 8.40
CA GLY A 263 -9.96 -9.68 8.92
C GLY A 263 -9.41 -8.48 9.67
N CYS A 264 -8.20 -8.64 10.18
CA CYS A 264 -7.48 -7.58 10.85
C CYS A 264 -5.98 -7.66 10.55
N TYR A 265 -5.42 -6.51 10.23
CA TYR A 265 -4.00 -6.27 10.03
C TYR A 265 -3.45 -5.47 11.22
N VAL A 266 -2.28 -5.87 11.69
CA VAL A 266 -1.67 -5.31 12.91
C VAL A 266 -0.21 -4.94 12.67
N PHE A 267 0.31 -4.02 13.48
CA PHE A 267 1.70 -3.61 13.43
C PHE A 267 2.43 -4.02 14.70
N PHE A 268 3.64 -4.57 14.54
CA PHE A 268 4.59 -4.80 15.64
C PHE A 268 5.79 -3.88 15.50
N GLY A 269 6.39 -3.45 16.61
CA GLY A 269 7.54 -2.55 16.55
C GLY A 269 8.76 -3.22 15.94
N ASN A 270 9.51 -2.49 15.10
CA ASN A 270 10.83 -2.94 14.58
C ASN A 270 12.01 -2.24 15.28
N GLY A 271 11.74 -1.34 16.23
CA GLY A 271 12.72 -0.54 16.97
C GLY A 271 12.74 0.93 16.54
N GLU A 272 12.97 1.81 17.53
CA GLU A 272 12.98 3.28 17.34
C GLU A 272 14.11 3.76 16.42
N ASN A 273 15.26 3.07 16.47
CA ASN A 273 16.44 3.39 15.67
C ASN A 273 16.53 2.56 14.38
N SER A 274 15.49 1.82 14.03
CA SER A 274 15.44 1.06 12.78
C SER A 274 15.46 2.00 11.59
N ALA A 275 16.20 1.65 10.54
CA ALA A 275 16.10 2.39 9.29
C ALA A 275 14.68 2.23 8.70
N PRO A 276 14.17 3.21 7.94
CA PRO A 276 12.87 3.09 7.31
C PRO A 276 12.78 1.89 6.36
N LEU A 277 11.56 1.41 6.11
CA LEU A 277 11.29 0.43 5.06
C LEU A 277 11.85 0.94 3.72
N HIS A 278 12.34 0.02 2.90
CA HIS A 278 12.95 0.25 1.59
C HIS A 278 14.27 1.03 1.61
N ASN A 279 14.86 1.23 2.81
CA ASN A 279 16.20 1.75 2.94
C ASN A 279 17.25 0.65 2.68
N SER A 280 18.34 0.96 1.98
CA SER A 280 19.42 0.00 1.71
C SER A 280 20.17 -0.50 2.95
N SER A 281 19.97 0.16 4.09
CA SER A 281 20.53 -0.21 5.39
C SER A 281 19.44 -0.72 6.36
N TYR A 282 18.23 -0.98 5.88
CA TYR A 282 17.17 -1.62 6.65
C TYR A 282 17.59 -3.00 7.14
N ASP A 283 17.18 -3.33 8.35
CA ASP A 283 17.37 -4.64 8.96
C ASP A 283 16.13 -4.96 9.79
N PHE A 284 15.58 -6.16 9.61
CA PHE A 284 14.49 -6.63 10.45
C PHE A 284 15.05 -6.95 11.84
N ASN A 285 14.37 -6.49 12.89
CA ASN A 285 14.86 -6.75 14.23
C ASN A 285 14.34 -8.10 14.74
N ASP A 286 15.22 -9.10 14.82
CA ASP A 286 14.90 -10.46 15.25
C ASP A 286 14.27 -10.54 16.66
N ASP A 287 14.52 -9.55 17.53
CA ASP A 287 13.85 -9.47 18.85
C ASP A 287 12.31 -9.30 18.71
N ALA A 288 11.81 -8.92 17.53
CA ALA A 288 10.38 -8.84 17.23
C ALA A 288 9.73 -10.21 16.96
N LEU A 289 10.50 -11.25 16.60
CA LEU A 289 9.96 -12.54 16.18
C LEU A 289 9.13 -13.19 17.30
N GLU A 290 9.67 -13.26 18.51
CA GLU A 290 8.99 -13.88 19.66
C GLU A 290 7.69 -13.14 20.01
N HIS A 291 7.69 -11.81 19.87
CA HIS A 291 6.51 -10.98 20.08
C HIS A 291 5.38 -11.31 19.09
N GLY A 292 5.71 -11.44 17.81
CA GLY A 292 4.74 -11.86 16.78
C GLY A 292 4.20 -13.26 17.04
N VAL A 293 5.09 -14.23 17.31
CA VAL A 293 4.71 -15.62 17.62
C VAL A 293 3.76 -15.68 18.82
N ASN A 294 4.13 -15.06 19.94
CA ASN A 294 3.34 -15.06 21.16
C ASN A 294 1.95 -14.40 20.96
N TYR A 295 1.88 -13.34 20.17
CA TYR A 295 0.61 -12.69 19.83
C TYR A 295 -0.33 -13.63 19.08
N PHE A 296 0.13 -14.20 17.96
CA PHE A 296 -0.73 -15.03 17.11
C PHE A 296 -1.13 -16.34 17.79
N VAL A 297 -0.27 -16.93 18.62
CA VAL A 297 -0.64 -18.09 19.45
C VAL A 297 -1.77 -17.74 20.42
N ASN A 298 -1.68 -16.59 21.11
CA ASN A 298 -2.76 -16.13 22.00
C ASN A 298 -4.03 -15.75 21.24
N LEU A 299 -3.89 -15.20 20.02
CA LEU A 299 -5.00 -14.89 19.15
C LEU A 299 -5.78 -16.15 18.80
N VAL A 300 -5.10 -17.19 18.31
CA VAL A 300 -5.69 -18.50 18.00
C VAL A 300 -6.43 -19.07 19.22
N GLN A 301 -5.78 -19.12 20.37
CA GLN A 301 -6.38 -19.61 21.63
C GLN A 301 -7.60 -18.80 22.10
N SER A 302 -7.69 -17.52 21.69
CA SER A 302 -8.82 -16.66 22.03
C SER A 302 -9.99 -16.77 21.04
N ARG A 303 -9.73 -17.24 19.82
CA ARG A 303 -10.73 -17.41 18.75
C ARG A 303 -11.38 -18.79 18.82
N PHE A 304 -10.58 -19.82 19.05
CA PHE A 304 -11.05 -21.19 19.16
C PHE A 304 -11.23 -21.58 20.61
N LYS A 305 -12.30 -22.31 20.91
CA LYS A 305 -12.46 -22.95 22.21
C LYS A 305 -11.66 -24.26 22.22
N PRO A 306 -11.16 -24.71 23.39
CA PRO A 306 -10.62 -26.06 23.54
C PRO A 306 -11.69 -27.13 23.31
#